data_AF-A0A7C5CH00-F1
#
_entry.id   AF-A0A7C5CH00-F1
#
_cell.length_a   1.000
_cell.length_b   1.000
_cell.length_c   1.000
_cell.angle_alpha   90.00
_cell.angle_beta   90.00
_cell.angle_gamma   90.00
#
_symmetry.space_group_name_H-M   'P 1'
#
loop_
_entity.id
_entity.type
_entity.pdbx_description
1 polymer ?
#
loop_
_entity_poly.entity_id
_entity_poly.type
_entity_poly.pdbx_seq_one_letter_code
_entity_poly.pdbx_strand_id
1 'polypeptide(L)'
;MKDLDPDFRYEVAREFGGEGILKCYACGTCTASCPVREVDEKFNPRKIIHMVLLGMREEVLNSDFVWLCATCYSCQERCPQGVRITDIMCALQNIATREGKIHSLYREGLNLLANFGRFYEIDEFDNKRREKMGLPAVQSVNPEVRKILELTGAIKHIPSQQAPSGGEK
;
A
#
# COMPACT_ATOMS: atom_id res chain seq x y z
N MET A 1 -23.62 15.22 8.43
CA MET A 1 -23.23 15.86 7.16
C MET A 1 -22.22 16.98 7.39
N LYS A 2 -21.34 16.88 8.41
CA LYS A 2 -20.45 17.97 8.85
C LYS A 2 -18.98 17.80 8.45
N ASP A 3 -18.60 16.70 7.80
CA ASP A 3 -17.19 16.32 7.63
C ASP A 3 -16.83 15.94 6.18
N LEU A 4 -17.46 16.58 5.18
CA LEU A 4 -17.05 16.43 3.78
C LEU A 4 -16.03 17.52 3.42
N ASP A 5 -14.93 17.12 2.80
CA ASP A 5 -13.88 17.97 2.23
C ASP A 5 -14.04 18.04 0.69
N PRO A 6 -14.68 19.09 0.13
CA PRO A 6 -14.92 19.20 -1.30
C PRO A 6 -13.64 19.26 -2.14
N ASP A 7 -12.51 19.62 -1.53
CA ASP A 7 -11.22 19.77 -2.21
C ASP A 7 -10.45 18.45 -2.29
N PHE A 8 -10.84 17.43 -1.53
CA PHE A 8 -10.17 16.13 -1.52
C PHE A 8 -10.06 15.51 -2.91
N ARG A 9 -11.10 15.62 -3.74
CA ARG A 9 -11.06 15.14 -5.13
C ARG A 9 -10.00 15.83 -5.99
N TYR A 10 -9.72 17.11 -5.74
CA TYR A 10 -8.70 17.87 -6.46
C TYR A 10 -7.31 17.58 -5.91
N GLU A 11 -7.18 17.32 -4.61
CA GLU A 11 -5.94 16.81 -4.03
C GLU A 11 -5.56 15.47 -4.65
N VAL A 12 -6.48 14.50 -4.65
CA VAL A 12 -6.24 13.19 -5.27
C VAL A 12 -5.92 13.35 -6.77
N ALA A 13 -6.62 14.23 -7.48
CA ALA A 13 -6.32 14.48 -8.90
C ALA A 13 -4.94 15.08 -9.18
N ARG A 14 -4.31 15.73 -8.17
CA ARG A 14 -2.95 16.29 -8.26
C ARG A 14 -1.86 15.32 -7.81
N GLU A 15 -2.22 14.25 -7.11
CA GLU A 15 -1.26 13.20 -6.76
C GLU A 15 -0.83 12.42 -8.00
N PHE A 16 0.42 11.96 -7.99
CA PHE A 16 0.94 11.08 -9.02
C PHE A 16 0.10 9.80 -9.09
N GLY A 17 -0.44 9.48 -10.27
CA GLY A 17 -1.32 8.34 -10.48
C GLY A 17 -2.79 8.61 -10.16
N GLY A 18 -3.12 9.75 -9.56
CA GLY A 18 -4.49 10.18 -9.27
C GLY A 18 -5.17 10.91 -10.43
N GLU A 19 -4.45 11.13 -11.53
CA GLU A 19 -4.91 11.94 -12.64
C GLU A 19 -6.16 11.34 -13.29
N GLY A 20 -7.10 12.19 -13.68
CA GLY A 20 -8.30 11.75 -14.37
C GLY A 20 -9.37 11.10 -13.50
N ILE A 21 -9.22 11.06 -12.17
CA ILE A 21 -10.29 10.63 -11.25
C ILE A 21 -11.63 11.36 -11.50
N LEU A 22 -11.57 12.64 -11.89
CA LEU A 22 -12.74 13.47 -12.21
C LEU A 22 -13.49 13.03 -13.48
N LYS A 23 -12.92 12.11 -14.29
CA LYS A 23 -13.59 11.54 -15.48
C LYS A 23 -14.54 10.40 -15.13
N CYS A 24 -14.54 9.93 -13.87
CA CYS A 24 -15.39 8.81 -13.46
C CYS A 24 -16.88 9.20 -13.51
N TYR A 25 -17.65 8.42 -14.27
CA TYR A 25 -19.11 8.52 -14.42
C TYR A 25 -19.89 7.34 -13.82
N ALA A 26 -19.29 6.62 -12.86
CA ALA A 26 -19.98 5.59 -12.07
C ALA A 26 -20.41 4.27 -12.75
N CYS A 27 -19.91 3.88 -13.93
CA CYS A 27 -20.41 2.69 -14.65
C CYS A 27 -20.32 1.34 -13.89
N GLY A 28 -19.36 1.15 -12.99
CA GLY A 28 -19.20 -0.09 -12.22
C GLY A 28 -18.33 -1.17 -12.86
N THR A 29 -17.73 -0.96 -14.04
CA THR A 29 -16.80 -1.93 -14.66
C THR A 29 -15.65 -2.32 -13.74
N CYS A 30 -15.15 -1.38 -12.95
CA CYS A 30 -14.09 -1.63 -11.98
C CYS A 30 -14.52 -2.59 -10.86
N THR A 31 -15.78 -2.50 -10.39
CA THR A 31 -16.33 -3.42 -9.39
C THR A 31 -16.49 -4.82 -9.97
N ALA A 32 -17.04 -4.93 -11.19
CA ALA A 32 -17.26 -6.21 -11.87
C ALA A 32 -15.96 -6.92 -12.28
N SER A 33 -14.85 -6.18 -12.43
CA SER A 33 -13.55 -6.74 -12.82
C SER A 33 -12.62 -7.01 -11.63
N CYS A 34 -13.08 -6.80 -10.40
CA CYS A 34 -12.21 -6.84 -9.23
C CYS A 34 -12.20 -8.23 -8.58
N PRO A 35 -11.05 -8.94 -8.57
CA PRO A 35 -10.98 -10.25 -7.91
C PRO A 35 -11.08 -10.14 -6.38
N VAL A 36 -10.63 -9.02 -5.78
CA VAL A 36 -10.75 -8.77 -4.34
C VAL A 36 -12.22 -8.67 -3.94
N ARG A 37 -13.07 -8.08 -4.80
CA ARG A 37 -14.52 -7.98 -4.56
C ARG A 37 -15.20 -9.35 -4.55
N GLU A 38 -14.73 -10.29 -5.38
CA GLU A 38 -15.28 -11.65 -5.44
C GLU A 38 -15.05 -12.41 -4.14
N VAL A 39 -13.97 -12.08 -3.41
CA VAL A 39 -13.64 -12.68 -2.11
C VAL A 39 -14.23 -11.89 -0.95
N ASP A 40 -14.15 -10.55 -0.99
CA ASP A 40 -14.70 -9.65 0.03
C ASP A 40 -15.72 -8.69 -0.56
N GLU A 41 -16.99 -8.97 -0.29
CA GLU A 41 -18.14 -8.15 -0.68
C GLU A 41 -18.24 -6.80 0.05
N LYS A 42 -17.29 -6.41 0.90
CA LYS A 42 -17.21 -5.05 1.44
C LYS A 42 -16.29 -4.18 0.59
N PHE A 43 -15.24 -4.75 0.00
CA PHE A 43 -14.35 -4.02 -0.89
C PHE A 43 -15.09 -3.63 -2.17
N ASN A 44 -15.05 -2.36 -2.57
CA ASN A 44 -15.67 -1.92 -3.81
C ASN A 44 -14.93 -0.71 -4.40
N PRO A 45 -14.17 -0.89 -5.50
CA PRO A 45 -13.36 0.20 -6.05
C PRO A 45 -14.22 1.37 -6.55
N ARG A 46 -15.40 1.13 -7.13
CA ARG A 46 -16.32 2.21 -7.53
C ARG A 46 -16.76 3.04 -6.33
N LYS A 47 -17.11 2.39 -5.22
CA LYS A 47 -17.55 3.07 -4.00
C LYS A 47 -16.44 3.97 -3.46
N ILE A 48 -15.20 3.48 -3.41
CA ILE A 48 -14.04 4.26 -2.97
C ILE A 48 -13.86 5.50 -3.85
N ILE A 49 -13.86 5.35 -5.18
CA ILE A 49 -13.77 6.49 -6.10
C ILE A 49 -14.89 7.52 -5.86
N HIS A 50 -16.12 7.06 -5.64
CA HIS A 50 -17.24 7.96 -5.34
C HIS A 50 -17.06 8.69 -4.00
N MET A 51 -16.60 8.00 -2.96
CA MET A 51 -16.33 8.62 -1.65
C MET A 51 -15.28 9.73 -1.79
N VAL A 52 -14.23 9.51 -2.59
CA VAL A 52 -13.24 10.55 -2.92
C VAL A 52 -13.90 11.74 -3.63
N LEU A 53 -14.72 11.50 -4.66
CA LEU A 53 -15.40 12.56 -5.41
C LEU A 53 -16.40 13.37 -4.57
N LEU A 54 -16.99 12.75 -3.54
CA LEU A 54 -17.89 13.38 -2.58
C LEU A 54 -17.18 14.10 -1.43
N GLY A 55 -15.85 13.96 -1.32
CA GLY A 55 -15.08 14.59 -0.25
C GLY A 55 -15.07 13.83 1.08
N MET A 56 -15.38 12.53 1.08
CA MET A 56 -15.39 11.68 2.28
C MET A 56 -13.95 11.27 2.68
N ARG A 57 -13.11 12.27 2.98
CA ARG A 57 -11.67 12.09 3.23
C ARG A 57 -11.42 11.11 4.38
N GLU A 58 -12.02 11.37 5.53
CA GLU A 58 -11.77 10.59 6.73
C GLU A 58 -12.26 9.15 6.58
N GLU A 59 -13.40 8.93 5.93
CA GLU A 59 -13.90 7.58 5.66
C GLU A 59 -13.01 6.81 4.68
N VAL A 60 -12.41 7.47 3.70
CA VAL A 60 -11.50 6.82 2.74
C VAL A 60 -10.15 6.52 3.38
N LEU A 61 -9.53 7.50 4.05
CA LEU A 61 -8.16 7.38 4.54
C LEU A 61 -8.03 6.55 5.81
N ASN A 62 -9.08 6.47 6.65
CA ASN A 62 -9.09 5.60 7.83
C ASN A 62 -9.60 4.18 7.53
N SER A 63 -10.02 3.89 6.30
CA SER A 63 -10.52 2.58 5.92
C SER A 63 -9.41 1.64 5.49
N ASP A 64 -9.49 0.39 5.95
CA ASP A 64 -8.61 -0.69 5.48
C ASP A 64 -8.80 -1.00 3.99
N PHE A 65 -9.91 -0.56 3.38
CA PHE A 65 -10.25 -0.93 2.00
C PHE A 65 -9.19 -0.47 0.99
N VAL A 66 -8.58 0.70 1.17
CA VAL A 66 -7.53 1.19 0.27
C VAL A 66 -6.31 0.25 0.27
N TRP A 67 -6.07 -0.48 1.36
CA TRP A 67 -4.97 -1.43 1.51
C TRP A 67 -5.28 -2.83 0.98
N LEU A 68 -6.55 -3.16 0.70
CA LEU A 68 -6.97 -4.45 0.14
C LEU A 68 -6.76 -4.55 -1.39
N CYS A 69 -6.48 -3.44 -2.07
CA CYS A 69 -6.26 -3.46 -3.51
C CYS A 69 -5.05 -4.34 -3.85
N ALA A 70 -5.26 -5.43 -4.61
CA ALA A 70 -4.19 -6.32 -5.06
C ALA A 70 -3.33 -5.76 -6.19
N THR A 71 -3.58 -4.51 -6.64
CA THR A 71 -2.82 -3.86 -7.72
C THR A 71 -2.71 -4.71 -9.01
N CYS A 72 -3.76 -5.45 -9.35
CA CYS A 72 -3.78 -6.33 -10.53
C CYS A 72 -4.08 -5.62 -11.86
N TYR A 73 -4.37 -4.32 -11.85
CA TYR A 73 -4.67 -3.47 -13.01
C TYR A 73 -5.94 -3.81 -13.84
N SER A 74 -6.66 -4.91 -13.55
CA SER A 74 -7.87 -5.30 -14.31
C SER A 74 -8.93 -4.21 -14.45
N CYS A 75 -9.18 -3.43 -13.38
CA CYS A 75 -10.16 -2.36 -13.41
C CYS A 75 -9.71 -1.14 -14.22
N GLN A 76 -8.41 -0.89 -14.26
CA GLN A 76 -7.79 0.21 -14.98
C GLN A 76 -7.84 -0.03 -16.49
N GLU A 77 -7.42 -1.22 -16.93
CA GLU A 77 -7.43 -1.61 -18.34
C GLU A 77 -8.84 -1.65 -18.95
N ARG A 78 -9.85 -1.92 -18.14
CA ARG A 78 -11.25 -2.02 -18.58
C ARG A 78 -12.03 -0.72 -18.39
N CYS A 79 -11.42 0.36 -17.90
CA CYS A 79 -12.15 1.59 -17.64
C CYS A 79 -12.53 2.28 -18.96
N PRO A 80 -13.83 2.46 -19.28
CA PRO A 80 -14.25 3.10 -20.53
C PRO A 80 -13.96 4.61 -20.58
N GLN A 81 -13.59 5.21 -19.44
CA GLN A 81 -13.19 6.63 -19.34
C GLN A 81 -11.67 6.79 -19.16
N GLY A 82 -10.90 5.70 -19.17
CA GLY A 82 -9.46 5.72 -18.97
C GLY A 82 -9.04 6.21 -17.58
N VAL A 83 -9.88 6.02 -16.55
CA VAL A 83 -9.53 6.35 -15.17
C VAL A 83 -8.52 5.32 -14.67
N ARG A 84 -7.39 5.78 -14.13
CA ARG A 84 -6.31 4.94 -13.61
C ARG A 84 -6.62 4.44 -12.19
N ILE A 85 -7.63 3.59 -12.04
CA ILE A 85 -8.17 3.19 -10.73
C ILE A 85 -7.11 2.55 -9.83
N THR A 86 -6.23 1.71 -10.37
CA THR A 86 -5.17 1.07 -9.57
C THR A 86 -4.19 2.12 -9.06
N ASP A 87 -3.79 3.05 -9.91
CA ASP A 87 -2.87 4.12 -9.54
C ASP A 87 -3.51 5.11 -8.54
N ILE A 88 -4.81 5.37 -8.65
CA ILE A 88 -5.57 6.14 -7.66
C ILE A 88 -5.55 5.44 -6.29
N MET A 89 -5.65 4.12 -6.22
CA MET A 89 -5.54 3.41 -4.94
C MET A 89 -4.16 3.65 -4.31
N CYS A 90 -3.08 3.58 -5.10
CA CYS A 90 -1.73 3.90 -4.63
C CYS A 90 -1.60 5.38 -4.19
N ALA A 91 -2.21 6.31 -4.91
CA ALA A 91 -2.25 7.72 -4.52
C ALA A 91 -2.94 7.92 -3.16
N LEU A 92 -4.06 7.23 -2.92
CA LEU A 92 -4.75 7.25 -1.62
C LEU A 92 -3.88 6.65 -0.50
N GLN A 93 -3.16 5.55 -0.76
CA GLN A 93 -2.19 4.98 0.21
C GLN A 93 -1.07 5.97 0.54
N ASN A 94 -0.59 6.74 -0.43
CA ASN A 94 0.44 7.77 -0.22
C ASN A 94 -0.09 8.91 0.65
N ILE A 95 -1.30 9.42 0.37
CA ILE A 95 -1.95 10.44 1.19
C ILE A 95 -2.14 9.91 2.62
N ALA A 96 -2.71 8.72 2.79
CA ALA A 96 -2.93 8.09 4.09
C ALA A 96 -1.61 7.92 4.86
N THR A 97 -0.53 7.49 4.18
CA THR A 97 0.80 7.36 4.77
C THR A 97 1.35 8.70 5.27
N ARG A 98 1.22 9.78 4.49
CA ARG A 98 1.66 11.12 4.90
C ARG A 98 0.89 11.64 6.11
N GLU A 99 -0.37 11.25 6.28
CA GLU A 99 -1.19 11.53 7.47
C GLU A 99 -0.95 10.57 8.64
N GLY A 100 -0.07 9.58 8.51
CA GLY A 100 0.22 8.60 9.55
C GLY A 100 -0.79 7.45 9.66
N LYS A 101 -1.78 7.38 8.76
CA LYS A 101 -2.81 6.33 8.63
C LYS A 101 -2.30 5.10 7.86
N ILE A 102 -1.00 4.81 7.96
CA ILE A 102 -0.36 3.66 7.31
C ILE A 102 -0.69 2.35 8.06
N HIS A 103 -1.13 1.34 7.31
CA HIS A 103 -1.47 0.02 7.84
C HIS A 103 -0.25 -0.69 8.46
N SER A 104 -0.45 -1.40 9.57
CA SER A 104 0.60 -2.01 10.39
C SER A 104 1.55 -2.91 9.61
N LEU A 105 1.03 -3.68 8.66
CA LEU A 105 1.82 -4.56 7.77
C LEU A 105 2.99 -3.82 7.09
N TYR A 106 2.76 -2.59 6.61
CA TYR A 106 3.80 -1.82 5.94
C TYR A 106 4.83 -1.25 6.93
N ARG A 107 4.40 -0.94 8.16
CA ARG A 107 5.32 -0.51 9.23
C ARG A 107 6.28 -1.64 9.60
N GLU A 108 5.78 -2.87 9.72
CA GLU A 108 6.63 -4.05 9.96
C GLU A 108 7.52 -4.36 8.77
N GLY A 109 7.01 -4.23 7.54
CA GLY A 109 7.83 -4.35 6.34
C GLY A 109 9.01 -3.37 6.33
N LEU A 110 8.79 -2.12 6.73
CA LEU A 110 9.85 -1.11 6.86
C LEU A 110 10.86 -1.47 7.95
N ASN A 111 10.42 -2.07 9.07
CA ASN A 111 11.31 -2.56 10.12
C ASN A 111 12.24 -3.68 9.60
N LEU A 112 11.68 -4.65 8.88
CA LEU A 112 12.45 -5.73 8.27
C LEU A 112 13.45 -5.20 7.24
N LEU A 113 13.03 -4.27 6.38
CA LEU A 113 13.91 -3.61 5.42
C LEU A 113 15.03 -2.82 6.11
N ALA A 114 14.75 -2.12 7.20
CA ALA A 114 15.75 -1.33 7.92
C ALA A 114 16.80 -2.20 8.64
N ASN A 115 16.43 -3.39 9.10
CA ASN A 115 17.31 -4.29 9.84
C ASN A 115 18.06 -5.25 8.90
N PHE A 116 17.36 -5.82 7.91
CA PHE A 116 17.87 -6.91 7.08
C PHE A 116 18.10 -6.54 5.61
N GLY A 117 17.73 -5.32 5.21
CA GLY A 117 17.73 -4.89 3.80
C GLY A 117 16.73 -5.65 2.92
N ARG A 118 15.82 -6.43 3.50
CA ARG A 118 14.86 -7.31 2.81
C ARG A 118 13.64 -7.62 3.70
N PHE A 119 12.61 -8.26 3.16
CA PHE A 119 11.35 -8.55 3.87
C PHE A 119 11.36 -9.79 4.78
N TYR A 120 12.49 -10.47 4.95
CA TYR A 120 12.62 -11.63 5.82
C TYR A 120 14.06 -11.76 6.31
N GLU A 121 14.28 -12.37 7.47
CA GLU A 121 15.64 -12.64 7.95
C GLU A 121 16.23 -13.82 7.19
N ILE A 122 17.51 -13.74 6.80
CA ILE A 122 18.27 -14.91 6.32
C ILE A 122 19.05 -15.44 7.50
N ASP A 123 18.71 -16.65 7.91
CA ASP A 123 19.35 -17.32 9.03
C ASP A 123 20.41 -18.32 8.56
N GLU A 124 20.97 -19.09 9.51
CA GLU A 124 21.91 -20.16 9.18
C GLU A 124 21.26 -21.30 8.39
N PHE A 125 19.97 -21.57 8.61
CA PHE A 125 19.28 -22.65 7.92
C PHE A 125 19.15 -22.36 6.43
N ASP A 126 18.83 -21.12 6.07
CA ASP A 126 18.84 -20.65 4.69
C ASP A 126 20.22 -20.82 4.04
N ASN A 127 21.29 -20.40 4.73
CA ASN A 127 22.64 -20.54 4.20
C ASN A 127 23.08 -22.01 4.08
N LYS A 128 22.68 -22.90 5.00
CA LYS A 128 22.89 -24.35 4.88
C LYS A 128 22.17 -24.94 3.66
N ARG A 129 20.95 -24.49 3.36
CA ARG A 129 20.22 -24.91 2.14
C ARG A 129 20.91 -24.42 0.88
N ARG A 130 21.43 -23.18 0.88
CA ARG A 130 22.19 -22.61 -0.23
C ARG A 130 23.49 -23.37 -0.50
N GLU A 131 24.24 -23.71 0.55
CA GLU A 131 25.46 -24.50 0.44
C GLU A 131 25.20 -25.88 -0.17
N LYS A 132 24.15 -26.59 0.27
CA LYS A 132 23.72 -27.87 -0.33
C LYS A 132 23.37 -27.75 -1.82
N MET A 133 22.98 -26.57 -2.27
CA MET A 133 22.69 -26.26 -3.67
C MET A 133 23.91 -25.67 -4.43
N GLY A 134 25.09 -25.57 -3.79
CA GLY A 134 26.29 -24.98 -4.37
C GLY A 134 26.23 -23.45 -4.53
N LEU A 135 25.33 -22.77 -3.80
CA LEU A 135 25.13 -21.33 -3.87
C LEU A 135 25.92 -20.60 -2.77
N PRO A 136 26.43 -19.38 -3.04
CA PRO A 136 27.19 -18.61 -2.05
C PRO A 136 26.32 -18.16 -0.88
N ALA A 137 26.91 -18.06 0.31
CA ALA A 137 26.23 -17.53 1.49
C ALA A 137 25.82 -16.06 1.30
N VAL A 138 24.71 -15.67 1.91
CA VAL A 138 24.19 -14.29 1.88
C VAL A 138 24.28 -13.70 3.28
N GLN A 139 24.88 -12.52 3.39
CA GLN A 139 24.90 -11.76 4.63
C GLN A 139 23.56 -11.06 4.85
N SER A 140 23.11 -11.03 6.10
CA SER A 140 21.77 -10.58 6.48
C SER A 140 21.62 -9.06 6.55
N VAL A 141 22.68 -8.25 6.46
CA VAL A 141 22.62 -6.80 6.69
C VAL A 141 23.09 -6.02 5.46
N ASN A 142 22.26 -5.07 4.99
CA ASN A 142 22.63 -4.10 3.97
C ASN A 142 22.47 -2.67 4.50
N PRO A 143 23.57 -1.97 4.86
CA PRO A 143 23.50 -0.63 5.46
C PRO A 143 22.95 0.43 4.49
N GLU A 144 23.05 0.23 3.18
CA GLU A 144 22.57 1.20 2.19
C GLU A 144 21.04 1.32 2.20
N VAL A 145 20.32 0.23 2.49
CA VAL A 145 18.85 0.26 2.56
C VAL A 145 18.40 1.18 3.69
N ARG A 146 19.01 1.06 4.87
CA ARG A 146 18.70 1.93 6.01
C ARG A 146 18.96 3.41 5.67
N LYS A 147 20.09 3.69 5.03
CA LYS A 147 20.44 5.05 4.58
C LYS A 147 19.40 5.62 3.60
N ILE A 148 18.87 4.81 2.68
CA ILE A 148 17.79 5.22 1.77
C ILE A 148 16.50 5.53 2.55
N LEU A 149 16.15 4.72 3.55
CA LEU A 149 14.97 4.96 4.40
C LEU A 149 15.12 6.26 5.22
N GLU A 150 16.32 6.60 5.65
CA GLU A 150 16.64 7.86 6.33
C GLU A 150 16.49 9.05 5.38
N LEU A 151 17.10 8.98 4.18
CA LEU A 151 17.04 10.04 3.17
C LEU A 151 15.64 10.31 2.64
N THR A 152 14.81 9.27 2.50
CA THR A 152 13.41 9.39 2.05
C THR A 152 12.45 9.80 3.17
N GLY A 153 12.91 9.81 4.43
CA GLY A 153 12.07 10.05 5.60
C GLY A 153 11.10 8.90 5.91
N ALA A 154 11.19 7.76 5.21
CA ALA A 154 10.37 6.57 5.46
C ALA A 154 10.64 5.97 6.84
N ILE A 155 11.83 6.18 7.39
CA ILE A 155 12.25 5.67 8.70
C ILE A 155 11.32 6.11 9.85
N LYS A 156 10.63 7.26 9.73
CA LYS A 156 9.68 7.76 10.74
C LYS A 156 8.44 6.87 10.93
N HIS A 157 8.16 5.99 9.97
CA HIS A 157 6.99 5.11 10.01
C HIS A 157 7.29 3.75 10.65
N ILE A 158 8.56 3.43 10.93
CA ILE A 158 8.97 2.20 11.62
C ILE A 158 8.41 2.22 13.05
N PRO A 159 7.81 1.12 13.54
CA PRO A 159 7.36 1.04 14.90
C PRO A 159 8.55 1.22 15.86
N SER A 160 8.41 2.08 16.85
CA SER A 160 9.38 2.20 17.94
C SER A 160 9.41 0.87 18.70
N GLN A 161 10.47 0.08 18.47
CA GLN A 161 10.79 -1.23 19.06
C GLN A 161 9.73 -1.83 20.01
N GLN A 162 8.94 -2.79 19.51
CA GLN A 162 8.66 -3.96 20.34
C GLN A 162 9.85 -4.89 20.16
N ALA A 163 10.47 -5.28 21.27
CA ALA A 163 11.58 -6.23 21.30
C ALA A 163 11.21 -7.46 20.44
N PRO A 164 12.17 -8.08 19.72
CA PRO A 164 11.90 -9.35 19.09
C PRO A 164 11.40 -10.30 20.17
N SER A 165 10.13 -10.70 20.06
CA SER A 165 9.58 -11.80 20.84
C SER A 165 10.47 -12.99 20.54
N GLY A 166 11.32 -13.32 21.51
CA GLY A 166 12.23 -14.44 21.45
C GLY A 166 11.50 -15.67 20.98
N GLY A 167 12.19 -16.50 20.19
CA GLY A 167 11.70 -17.82 19.86
C GLY A 167 11.30 -18.54 21.15
N GLU A 168 10.00 -18.78 21.29
CA GLU A 168 9.48 -19.69 22.29
C GLU A 168 9.31 -21.07 21.65
N LYS A 169 10.32 -21.90 21.97
CA LYS A 169 10.33 -23.37 22.04
C LYS A 169 10.38 -24.18 20.76
#